data_AF-A0A821YL78-F1
#
_entry.id   AF-A0A821YL78-F1
#
_cell.length_a   1.000
_cell.length_b   1.000
_cell.length_c   1.000
_cell.angle_alpha   90.00
_cell.angle_beta   90.00
_cell.angle_gamma   90.00
#
_symmetry.space_group_name_H-M   'P 1'
#
loop_
_entity.id
_entity.type
_entity.pdbx_description
1 polymer ?
#
loop_
_entity_poly.entity_id
_entity_poly.type
_entity_poly.pdbx_seq_one_letter_code
_entity_poly.pdbx_strand_id
1 'polypeptide(L)'
;MPQQSFLLNLNESRVCRLNGILGSASMPNKPQLCQSFSDHVLYSNDQLPPKVDFRAAMTPVEDQSRIGSCVANTFAGAYEYLVKKANGNEIDVSRLFIYYNARADDNQSGDLTDSGCSMTKAIETLEKYGVCLESIWPYDISMVNQCPHQQAYQAADDFKITEALKVEIDLHQMKSCLAQGFPFAFGLKLFTSFDKAAKSGIVPMPNDDEQSRESHGSHALLAVGFSDQSSSFIVRNSWGQYWGDQGYCYIPYDYMTNPELCFDAWTVRQLASDDFGQDHWDNDDSVDYHPVDEDSYNNNDNNVVIEQGDNINDVLDNAKRFAEQLLGSFISLAL
;
A
#
# COMPACT_ATOMS: atom_id res chain seq x y z
N MET A 1 42.45 -24.09 29.15
CA MET A 1 41.64 -25.28 28.80
C MET A 1 41.11 -25.87 30.10
N PRO A 2 39.82 -26.27 30.18
CA PRO A 2 39.02 -26.86 29.12
C PRO A 2 37.85 -26.00 28.64
N GLN A 3 37.43 -26.32 27.41
CA GLN A 3 36.27 -25.82 26.69
C GLN A 3 34.98 -26.46 27.23
N GLN A 4 33.91 -25.69 27.33
CA GLN A 4 32.54 -26.23 27.30
C GLN A 4 31.84 -25.65 26.06
N SER A 5 31.63 -26.52 25.10
CA SER A 5 30.76 -26.33 23.94
C SER A 5 29.30 -26.33 24.38
N PHE A 6 28.56 -25.25 24.09
CA PHE A 6 27.10 -25.29 24.06
C PHE A 6 26.64 -25.28 22.61
N LEU A 7 26.09 -26.42 22.19
CA LEU A 7 25.27 -26.56 20.99
C LEU A 7 23.97 -25.79 21.23
N LEU A 8 23.76 -24.72 20.48
CA LEU A 8 22.45 -24.07 20.39
C LEU A 8 21.59 -24.85 19.40
N ASN A 9 20.65 -25.63 19.93
CA ASN A 9 19.50 -26.11 19.18
C ASN A 9 18.68 -24.91 18.72
N LEU A 10 18.62 -24.68 17.41
CA LEU A 10 17.67 -23.78 16.78
C LEU A 10 16.32 -24.49 16.67
N ASN A 11 15.46 -24.26 17.65
CA ASN A 11 14.03 -24.48 17.49
C ASN A 11 13.32 -23.61 18.51
N GLU A 12 12.83 -22.45 18.09
CA GLU A 12 11.70 -21.77 18.71
C GLU A 12 11.30 -20.56 17.86
N SER A 13 10.09 -20.64 17.33
CA SER A 13 9.26 -19.56 16.83
C SER A 13 9.17 -18.45 17.87
N ARG A 14 9.93 -17.37 17.69
CA ARG A 14 9.88 -16.19 18.55
C ARG A 14 9.09 -15.10 17.87
N VAL A 15 7.86 -14.89 18.36
CA VAL A 15 7.17 -13.61 18.26
C VAL A 15 8.13 -12.55 18.81
N CYS A 16 8.61 -11.65 17.95
CA CYS A 16 9.49 -10.55 18.33
C CYS A 16 8.69 -9.55 19.17
N ARG A 17 8.74 -9.69 20.50
CA ARG A 17 8.38 -8.60 21.41
C ARG A 17 9.57 -7.67 21.53
N LEU A 18 9.39 -6.42 21.09
CA LEU A 18 10.30 -5.30 21.36
C LEU A 18 10.38 -5.08 22.88
N ASN A 19 11.36 -5.71 23.54
CA ASN A 19 11.78 -5.32 24.89
C ASN A 19 12.85 -4.25 24.76
N GLY A 20 12.42 -2.99 24.83
CA GLY A 20 13.29 -1.81 24.90
C GLY A 20 12.70 -0.80 25.88
N ILE A 21 13.53 -0.36 26.82
CA ILE A 21 13.20 0.49 27.98
C ILE A 21 12.52 1.80 27.51
N LEU A 22 11.24 1.98 27.86
CA LEU A 22 10.55 3.26 27.73
C LEU A 22 10.98 4.20 28.86
N GLY A 23 11.79 5.20 28.52
CA GLY A 23 11.86 6.43 29.31
C GLY A 23 10.50 7.11 29.29
N SER A 24 10.00 7.50 30.46
CA SER A 24 8.71 8.17 30.64
C SER A 24 8.73 9.59 30.06
N ALA A 25 8.56 9.71 28.75
CA ALA A 25 8.04 10.93 28.14
C ALA A 25 6.52 10.87 28.24
N SER A 26 5.89 11.88 28.86
CA SER A 26 4.44 11.98 28.88
C SER A 26 3.94 12.02 27.45
N MET A 27 3.23 10.97 27.03
CA MET A 27 2.60 10.95 25.71
C MET A 27 1.66 12.17 25.61
N PRO A 28 1.74 12.98 24.55
CA PRO A 28 0.65 13.91 24.24
C PRO A 28 -0.64 13.09 24.10
N ASN A 29 -1.78 13.72 24.44
CA ASN A 29 -3.11 13.10 24.56
C ASN A 29 -3.34 11.88 23.64
N LYS A 30 -3.87 10.80 24.22
CA LYS A 30 -4.26 9.57 23.51
C LYS A 30 -5.00 9.92 22.21
N PRO A 31 -4.58 9.39 21.04
CA PRO A 31 -5.24 9.66 19.76
C PRO A 31 -6.75 9.39 19.81
N GLN A 32 -7.54 10.25 19.17
CA GLN A 32 -9.01 10.20 19.15
C GLN A 32 -9.52 9.20 18.11
N LEU A 33 -9.30 7.89 18.31
CA LEU A 33 -9.73 6.88 17.34
C LEU A 33 -11.01 6.13 17.75
N CYS A 34 -11.72 5.65 16.72
CA CYS A 34 -13.03 4.99 16.78
C CYS A 34 -14.23 5.91 17.06
N GLN A 35 -14.16 7.19 16.66
CA GLN A 35 -15.31 8.08 16.66
C GLN A 35 -16.14 7.89 15.39
N SER A 36 -17.47 8.10 15.51
CA SER A 36 -18.37 8.08 14.36
C SER A 36 -18.17 9.34 13.53
N PHE A 37 -18.09 9.19 12.22
CA PHE A 37 -18.07 10.31 11.27
C PHE A 37 -19.36 11.17 11.36
N SER A 38 -20.44 10.64 11.93
CA SER A 38 -21.73 11.33 12.05
C SER A 38 -21.63 12.70 12.73
N ASP A 39 -20.71 12.85 13.68
CA ASP A 39 -20.47 14.11 14.40
C ASP A 39 -19.63 15.13 13.59
N HIS A 40 -19.13 14.72 12.41
CA HIS A 40 -18.25 15.48 11.53
C HIS A 40 -18.87 15.81 10.18
N VAL A 41 -20.19 15.60 10.02
CA VAL A 41 -20.93 15.95 8.80
C VAL A 41 -21.09 17.46 8.70
N LEU A 42 -20.51 18.04 7.65
CA LEU A 42 -20.54 19.49 7.39
C LEU A 42 -21.68 19.93 6.45
N TYR A 43 -22.22 19.01 5.65
CA TYR A 43 -23.18 19.32 4.61
C TYR A 43 -24.54 18.69 4.90
N SER A 44 -25.64 19.43 4.74
CA SER A 44 -26.96 18.82 4.60
C SER A 44 -27.12 18.17 3.22
N ASN A 45 -28.14 17.33 3.04
CA ASN A 45 -28.39 16.66 1.75
C ASN A 45 -28.48 17.64 0.57
N ASP A 46 -29.15 18.79 0.75
CA ASP A 46 -29.33 19.79 -0.31
C ASP A 46 -28.06 20.60 -0.63
N GLN A 47 -27.01 20.47 0.20
CA GLN A 47 -25.73 21.15 0.03
C GLN A 47 -24.66 20.26 -0.61
N LEU A 48 -24.92 18.95 -0.75
CA LEU A 48 -23.96 18.05 -1.36
C LEU A 48 -23.82 18.35 -2.87
N PRO A 49 -22.60 18.34 -3.41
CA PRO A 49 -22.41 18.41 -4.85
C PRO A 49 -23.04 17.19 -5.52
N PRO A 50 -23.56 17.28 -6.76
CA PRO A 50 -24.16 16.15 -7.46
C PRO A 50 -23.13 15.09 -7.90
N LYS A 51 -21.84 15.43 -7.85
CA LYS A 51 -20.72 14.55 -8.24
C LYS A 51 -19.45 14.92 -7.49
N VAL A 52 -18.71 13.89 -7.08
CA VAL A 52 -17.32 13.97 -6.59
C VAL A 52 -16.51 12.90 -7.33
N ASP A 53 -15.27 13.21 -7.74
CA ASP A 53 -14.41 12.27 -8.47
C ASP A 53 -12.94 12.55 -8.16
N PHE A 54 -12.30 11.69 -7.37
CA PHE A 54 -10.90 11.84 -6.97
C PHE A 54 -9.91 11.14 -7.89
N ARG A 55 -10.34 10.45 -8.96
CA ARG A 55 -9.45 9.58 -9.75
C ARG A 55 -8.18 10.28 -10.26
N ALA A 56 -8.28 11.56 -10.65
CA ALA A 56 -7.12 12.34 -11.08
C ALA A 56 -6.09 12.61 -9.97
N ALA A 57 -6.52 12.56 -8.71
CA ALA A 57 -5.69 12.74 -7.51
C ALA A 57 -5.33 11.40 -6.84
N MET A 58 -5.68 10.25 -7.43
CA MET A 58 -5.21 8.95 -6.95
C MET A 58 -3.83 8.63 -7.55
N THR A 59 -3.10 7.74 -6.88
CA THR A 59 -1.94 7.02 -7.42
C THR A 59 -2.36 5.94 -8.43
N PRO A 60 -1.43 5.33 -9.18
CA PRO A 60 -1.70 4.16 -10.02
C PRO A 60 -2.43 3.04 -9.26
N VAL A 61 -3.25 2.25 -9.94
CA VAL A 61 -4.04 1.19 -9.30
C VAL A 61 -3.19 -0.03 -8.98
N GLU A 62 -3.26 -0.46 -7.72
CA GLU A 62 -2.55 -1.60 -7.18
C GLU A 62 -3.08 -2.95 -7.67
N ASP A 63 -2.20 -3.95 -7.70
CA ASP A 63 -2.55 -5.36 -7.90
C ASP A 63 -2.15 -6.20 -6.67
N GLN A 64 -3.15 -6.62 -5.90
CA GLN A 64 -2.95 -7.44 -4.71
C GLN A 64 -2.47 -8.87 -5.04
N SER A 65 -2.50 -9.27 -6.31
CA SER A 65 -2.23 -10.63 -6.77
C SER A 65 -3.17 -11.65 -6.10
N ARG A 66 -2.63 -12.81 -5.71
CA ARG A 66 -3.41 -13.96 -5.19
C ARG A 66 -3.54 -14.03 -3.67
N ILE A 67 -3.10 -13.01 -2.93
CA ILE A 67 -3.12 -13.00 -1.46
C ILE A 67 -4.29 -12.18 -0.89
N GLY A 68 -4.64 -12.42 0.37
CA GLY A 68 -5.77 -11.81 1.08
C GLY A 68 -5.54 -10.37 1.58
N SER A 69 -4.74 -9.56 0.90
CA SER A 69 -4.26 -8.25 1.37
C SER A 69 -5.15 -7.05 0.97
N CYS A 70 -6.40 -7.27 0.57
CA CYS A 70 -7.29 -6.22 0.03
C CYS A 70 -7.47 -5.02 0.99
N VAL A 71 -7.56 -5.27 2.29
CA VAL A 71 -7.64 -4.23 3.32
C VAL A 71 -6.39 -3.36 3.31
N ALA A 72 -5.20 -3.97 3.26
CA ALA A 72 -3.94 -3.22 3.21
C ALA A 72 -3.81 -2.38 1.92
N ASN A 73 -4.22 -2.91 0.77
CA ASN A 73 -4.25 -2.16 -0.50
C ASN A 73 -5.20 -0.96 -0.43
N THR A 74 -6.36 -1.13 0.21
CA THR A 74 -7.36 -0.07 0.38
C THR A 74 -6.81 1.08 1.23
N PHE A 75 -6.15 0.75 2.35
CA PHE A 75 -5.56 1.77 3.23
C PHE A 75 -4.28 2.39 2.67
N ALA A 76 -3.46 1.64 1.93
CA ALA A 76 -2.33 2.20 1.17
C ALA A 76 -2.81 3.29 0.19
N GLY A 77 -3.81 2.97 -0.64
CA GLY A 77 -4.37 3.94 -1.59
C GLY A 77 -5.03 5.16 -0.91
N ALA A 78 -5.64 4.98 0.27
CA ALA A 78 -6.17 6.10 1.05
C ALA A 78 -5.05 6.99 1.60
N TYR A 79 -3.99 6.40 2.12
CA TYR A 79 -2.82 7.12 2.65
C TYR A 79 -2.11 7.91 1.54
N GLU A 80 -1.81 7.25 0.42
CA GLU A 80 -1.17 7.86 -0.75
C GLU A 80 -1.98 9.02 -1.32
N TYR A 81 -3.31 8.87 -1.39
CA TYR A 81 -4.20 9.97 -1.78
C TYR A 81 -4.04 11.18 -0.86
N LEU A 82 -3.98 10.97 0.46
CA LEU A 82 -3.83 12.07 1.41
C LEU A 82 -2.48 12.77 1.27
N VAL A 83 -1.39 12.02 1.06
CA VAL A 83 -0.07 12.60 0.79
C VAL A 83 -0.09 13.42 -0.50
N LYS A 84 -0.55 12.83 -1.61
CA LYS A 84 -0.63 13.54 -2.90
C LYS A 84 -1.53 14.77 -2.83
N LYS A 85 -2.63 14.71 -2.07
CA LYS A 85 -3.50 15.86 -1.83
C LYS A 85 -2.84 16.95 -0.98
N ALA A 86 -2.03 16.57 0.00
CA ALA A 86 -1.40 17.52 0.93
C ALA A 86 -0.26 18.31 0.27
N ASN A 87 0.58 17.66 -0.54
CA ASN A 87 1.82 18.26 -1.06
C ASN A 87 2.07 18.04 -2.57
N GLY A 88 1.24 17.25 -3.26
CA GLY A 88 1.40 16.94 -4.68
C GLY A 88 2.34 15.79 -5.02
N ASN A 89 3.01 15.19 -4.03
CA ASN A 89 3.93 14.07 -4.23
C ASN A 89 3.17 12.75 -4.39
N GLU A 90 3.59 11.95 -5.36
CA GLU A 90 3.18 10.55 -5.45
C GLU A 90 4.17 9.69 -4.68
N ILE A 91 3.65 8.86 -3.78
CA ILE A 91 4.41 7.87 -3.03
C ILE A 91 3.74 6.51 -3.20
N ASP A 92 4.48 5.45 -2.90
CA ASP A 92 4.01 4.06 -2.92
C ASP A 92 4.37 3.43 -1.57
N VAL A 93 3.35 3.14 -0.76
CA VAL A 93 3.55 2.68 0.62
C VAL A 93 3.42 1.16 0.72
N SER A 94 4.24 0.55 1.58
CA SER A 94 4.34 -0.90 1.66
C SER A 94 3.03 -1.55 2.15
N ARG A 95 2.36 -2.23 1.23
CA ARG A 95 1.12 -2.96 1.52
C ARG A 95 1.39 -4.19 2.37
N LEU A 96 2.52 -4.87 2.16
CA LEU A 96 2.90 -6.01 3.00
C LEU A 96 3.27 -5.59 4.41
N PHE A 97 3.80 -4.39 4.63
CA PHE A 97 4.05 -3.88 5.98
C PHE A 97 2.73 -3.71 6.75
N ILE A 98 1.73 -3.05 6.12
CA ILE A 98 0.39 -2.92 6.70
C ILE A 98 -0.21 -4.31 6.95
N TYR A 99 -0.17 -5.18 5.94
CA TYR A 99 -0.82 -6.48 5.98
C TYR A 99 -0.22 -7.46 6.99
N TYR A 100 1.11 -7.46 7.12
CA TYR A 100 1.81 -8.28 8.11
C TYR A 100 1.44 -7.83 9.53
N ASN A 101 1.64 -6.55 9.84
CA ASN A 101 1.44 -6.01 11.19
C ASN A 101 -0.01 -6.13 11.66
N ALA A 102 -0.98 -5.86 10.77
CA ALA A 102 -2.40 -6.02 11.09
C ALA A 102 -2.75 -7.45 11.50
N ARG A 103 -2.16 -8.46 10.87
CA ARG A 103 -2.36 -9.87 11.25
C ARG A 103 -1.55 -10.25 12.48
N ALA A 104 -0.30 -9.77 12.58
CA ALA A 104 0.59 -10.11 13.70
C ALA A 104 0.04 -9.60 15.04
N ASP A 105 -0.51 -8.38 15.07
CA ASP A 105 -1.09 -7.79 16.27
C ASP A 105 -2.46 -8.40 16.65
N ASP A 106 -3.14 -9.08 15.71
CA ASP A 106 -4.39 -9.83 15.97
C ASP A 106 -4.14 -11.30 16.32
N ASN A 107 -2.96 -11.83 15.98
CA ASN A 107 -2.64 -13.23 16.13
C ASN A 107 -2.03 -13.57 17.50
N GLN A 108 -2.83 -14.24 18.34
CA GLN A 108 -2.38 -14.71 19.65
C GLN A 108 -1.58 -16.02 19.60
N SER A 109 -1.64 -16.79 18.51
CA SER A 109 -1.00 -18.12 18.41
C SER A 109 0.45 -18.07 17.94
N GLY A 110 0.84 -16.99 17.23
CA GLY A 110 2.18 -16.81 16.67
C GLY A 110 2.38 -17.38 15.26
N ASP A 111 1.48 -18.26 14.78
CA ASP A 111 1.53 -18.82 13.42
C ASP A 111 0.73 -17.94 12.45
N LEU A 112 1.43 -17.11 11.68
CA LEU A 112 0.82 -16.22 10.69
C LEU A 112 0.48 -16.95 9.40
N THR A 113 -0.75 -16.77 8.93
CA THR A 113 -1.25 -17.29 7.65
C THR A 113 -1.85 -16.17 6.81
N ASP A 114 -1.97 -16.40 5.50
CA ASP A 114 -2.67 -15.50 4.58
C ASP A 114 -4.19 -15.70 4.74
N SER A 115 -4.78 -14.97 5.69
CA SER A 115 -6.17 -15.15 6.14
C SER A 115 -7.02 -13.87 6.07
N GLY A 116 -6.53 -12.85 5.37
CA GLY A 116 -7.07 -11.49 5.46
C GLY A 116 -6.67 -10.77 6.75
N CYS A 117 -7.11 -9.51 6.90
CA CYS A 117 -7.03 -8.76 8.15
C CYS A 117 -8.28 -7.88 8.28
N SER A 118 -8.56 -7.38 9.49
CA SER A 118 -9.68 -6.46 9.71
C SER A 118 -9.28 -5.01 9.42
N MET A 119 -10.25 -4.16 9.07
CA MET A 119 -10.01 -2.73 8.84
C MET A 119 -9.44 -2.05 10.09
N THR A 120 -10.00 -2.36 11.26
CA THR A 120 -9.54 -1.85 12.55
C THR A 120 -8.06 -2.15 12.79
N LYS A 121 -7.60 -3.38 12.50
CA LYS A 121 -6.18 -3.75 12.71
C LYS A 121 -5.23 -3.06 11.74
N ALA A 122 -5.68 -2.78 10.52
CA ALA A 122 -4.90 -1.98 9.57
C ALA A 122 -4.79 -0.51 10.04
N ILE A 123 -5.87 0.08 10.56
CA ILE A 123 -5.86 1.43 11.15
C ILE A 123 -4.94 1.48 12.37
N GLU A 124 -5.07 0.53 13.31
CA GLU A 124 -4.20 0.42 14.49
C GLU A 124 -2.72 0.27 14.09
N THR A 125 -2.44 -0.44 13.00
CA THR A 125 -1.08 -0.57 12.44
C THR A 125 -0.54 0.79 11.98
N LEU A 126 -1.32 1.53 11.19
CA LEU A 126 -0.94 2.85 10.67
C LEU A 126 -0.80 3.88 11.80
N GLU A 127 -1.55 3.76 12.88
CA GLU A 127 -1.42 4.63 14.05
C GLU A 127 -0.16 4.29 14.86
N LYS A 128 0.04 3.01 15.15
CA LYS A 128 1.08 2.53 16.06
C LYS A 128 2.46 2.54 15.43
N TYR A 129 2.55 2.03 14.21
CA TYR A 129 3.82 1.81 13.50
C TYR A 129 3.99 2.76 12.32
N GLY A 130 2.90 3.27 11.75
CA GLY A 130 2.92 3.99 10.48
C GLY A 130 3.05 3.05 9.29
N VAL A 131 3.65 3.52 8.19
CA VAL A 131 3.92 2.70 7.01
C VAL A 131 5.20 3.17 6.30
N CYS A 132 6.08 2.23 5.95
CA CYS A 132 7.26 2.55 5.14
C CYS A 132 6.92 2.57 3.64
N LEU A 133 7.84 3.05 2.81
CA LEU A 133 7.75 2.90 1.36
C LEU A 133 7.75 1.44 0.93
N GLU A 134 7.08 1.15 -0.18
CA GLU A 134 7.11 -0.18 -0.78
C GLU A 134 8.51 -0.53 -1.33
N SER A 135 9.35 0.45 -1.67
CA SER A 135 10.77 0.20 -1.98
C SER A 135 11.57 -0.36 -0.80
N ILE A 136 11.18 -0.04 0.44
CA ILE A 136 11.83 -0.51 1.68
C ILE A 136 11.31 -1.90 2.05
N TRP A 137 10.01 -2.16 1.88
CA TRP A 137 9.43 -3.47 2.08
C TRP A 137 8.54 -3.87 0.88
N PRO A 138 9.14 -4.49 -0.16
CA PRO A 138 8.50 -4.74 -1.44
C PRO A 138 7.28 -5.65 -1.39
N TYR A 139 6.38 -5.47 -2.36
CA TYR A 139 5.23 -6.36 -2.56
C TYR A 139 5.61 -7.71 -3.21
N ASP A 140 6.51 -8.45 -2.56
CA ASP A 140 6.78 -9.85 -2.90
C ASP A 140 5.83 -10.75 -2.10
N ILE A 141 4.84 -11.34 -2.76
CA ILE A 141 3.85 -12.20 -2.11
C ILE A 141 4.44 -13.44 -1.41
N SER A 142 5.70 -13.83 -1.70
CA SER A 142 6.41 -14.87 -0.93
C SER A 142 6.81 -14.41 0.48
N MET A 143 6.84 -13.09 0.71
CA MET A 143 7.12 -12.45 1.99
C MET A 143 5.86 -12.21 2.83
N VAL A 144 4.69 -12.69 2.38
CA VAL A 144 3.40 -12.41 3.04
C VAL A 144 3.39 -12.70 4.54
N ASN A 145 4.09 -13.72 5.02
CA ASN A 145 4.16 -14.05 6.46
C ASN A 145 5.53 -13.73 7.09
N GLN A 146 6.41 -13.04 6.36
CA GLN A 146 7.72 -12.65 6.86
C GLN A 146 7.62 -11.33 7.63
N CYS A 147 8.28 -11.27 8.79
CA CYS A 147 8.36 -10.05 9.58
C CYS A 147 9.18 -9.00 8.85
N PRO A 148 8.67 -7.75 8.69
CA PRO A 148 9.46 -6.64 8.19
C PRO A 148 10.75 -6.46 9.00
N HIS A 149 11.85 -6.15 8.32
CA HIS A 149 13.10 -5.87 9.01
C HIS A 149 13.02 -4.56 9.82
N GLN A 150 13.90 -4.41 10.80
CA GLN A 150 13.90 -3.25 11.70
C GLN A 150 13.94 -1.89 10.96
N GLN A 151 14.67 -1.81 9.84
CA GLN A 151 14.72 -0.59 9.02
C GLN A 151 13.35 -0.20 8.45
N ALA A 152 12.47 -1.16 8.17
CA ALA A 152 11.11 -0.87 7.69
C ALA A 152 10.28 -0.23 8.81
N TYR A 153 10.40 -0.74 10.04
CA TYR A 153 9.74 -0.12 11.20
C TYR A 153 10.29 1.27 11.53
N GLN A 154 11.60 1.47 11.39
CA GLN A 154 12.21 2.79 11.59
C GLN A 154 11.72 3.79 10.56
N ALA A 155 11.70 3.41 9.28
CA ALA A 155 11.19 4.26 8.20
C ALA A 155 9.68 4.52 8.33
N ALA A 156 8.91 3.57 8.86
CA ALA A 156 7.47 3.72 9.04
C ALA A 156 7.09 4.73 10.15
N ASP A 157 7.96 4.95 11.14
CA ASP A 157 7.64 5.72 12.35
C ASP A 157 7.26 7.18 12.06
N ASP A 158 7.80 7.74 10.98
CA ASP A 158 7.55 9.11 10.51
C ASP A 158 6.23 9.26 9.70
N PHE A 159 5.60 8.14 9.34
CA PHE A 159 4.48 8.05 8.41
C PHE A 159 3.23 7.44 9.07
N LYS A 160 2.87 7.99 10.23
CA LYS A 160 1.70 7.58 11.01
C LYS A 160 0.43 8.33 10.62
N ILE A 161 -0.72 7.75 10.96
CA ILE A 161 -2.00 8.46 10.96
C ILE A 161 -2.34 8.91 12.38
N THR A 162 -3.05 10.03 12.52
CA THR A 162 -3.50 10.55 13.84
C THR A 162 -5.01 10.53 14.00
N GLU A 163 -5.76 10.42 12.91
CA GLU A 163 -7.22 10.38 12.93
C GLU A 163 -7.76 9.45 11.85
N ALA A 164 -8.63 8.53 12.27
CA ALA A 164 -9.51 7.76 11.39
C ALA A 164 -10.91 7.67 12.01
N LEU A 165 -11.93 7.83 11.17
CA LEU A 165 -13.34 7.89 11.58
C LEU A 165 -14.13 6.78 10.92
N LYS A 166 -15.08 6.19 11.67
CA LYS A 166 -15.99 5.20 11.14
C LYS A 166 -17.12 5.89 10.37
N VAL A 167 -17.31 5.53 9.10
CA VAL A 167 -18.39 6.06 8.27
C VAL A 167 -19.59 5.13 8.40
N GLU A 168 -20.76 5.68 8.76
CA GLU A 168 -21.98 4.88 8.83
C GLU A 168 -22.42 4.44 7.43
N ILE A 169 -23.04 3.26 7.35
CA ILE A 169 -23.61 2.72 6.10
C ILE A 169 -24.92 3.45 5.80
N ASP A 170 -24.77 4.71 5.39
CA ASP A 170 -25.83 5.65 5.07
C ASP A 170 -25.40 6.54 3.90
N LEU A 171 -26.33 6.79 2.97
CA LEU A 171 -26.03 7.51 1.73
C LEU A 171 -25.51 8.93 1.99
N HIS A 172 -26.13 9.64 2.93
CA HIS A 172 -25.78 11.02 3.24
C HIS A 172 -24.42 11.10 3.92
N GLN A 173 -24.15 10.19 4.86
CA GLN A 173 -22.86 10.07 5.55
C GLN A 173 -21.71 9.77 4.57
N MET A 174 -21.88 8.75 3.72
CA MET A 174 -20.90 8.36 2.70
C MET A 174 -20.63 9.47 1.69
N LYS A 175 -21.68 10.12 1.15
CA LYS A 175 -21.52 11.26 0.24
C LYS A 175 -20.88 12.46 0.94
N SER A 176 -21.20 12.71 2.20
CA SER A 176 -20.61 13.81 2.98
C SER A 176 -19.11 13.59 3.20
N CYS A 177 -18.67 12.37 3.51
CA CYS A 177 -17.25 12.02 3.62
C CYS A 177 -16.49 12.39 2.33
N LEU A 178 -17.02 11.97 1.18
CA LEU A 178 -16.44 12.27 -0.13
C LEU A 178 -16.53 13.76 -0.48
N ALA A 179 -17.65 14.43 -0.21
CA ALA A 179 -17.76 15.88 -0.43
C ALA A 179 -16.79 16.70 0.43
N GLN A 180 -16.39 16.18 1.59
CA GLN A 180 -15.35 16.76 2.45
C GLN A 180 -13.93 16.49 1.94
N GLY A 181 -13.78 15.76 0.83
CA GLY A 181 -12.48 15.51 0.22
C GLY A 181 -11.75 14.27 0.76
N PHE A 182 -12.46 13.30 1.35
CA PHE A 182 -11.82 12.13 1.95
C PHE A 182 -12.40 10.83 1.38
N PRO A 183 -11.56 9.96 0.80
CA PRO A 183 -11.99 8.63 0.42
C PRO A 183 -12.28 7.81 1.68
N PHE A 184 -13.06 6.75 1.52
CA PHE A 184 -13.33 5.82 2.61
C PHE A 184 -13.18 4.37 2.14
N ALA A 185 -12.47 3.59 2.95
CA ALA A 185 -12.39 2.14 2.87
C ALA A 185 -13.73 1.54 3.28
N PHE A 186 -14.12 0.42 2.68
CA PHE A 186 -15.30 -0.34 3.11
C PHE A 186 -15.17 -1.81 2.73
N GLY A 187 -15.84 -2.68 3.49
CA GLY A 187 -16.05 -4.08 3.14
C GLY A 187 -17.34 -4.26 2.34
N LEU A 188 -17.28 -5.13 1.33
CA LEU A 188 -18.41 -5.47 0.47
C LEU A 188 -18.48 -6.98 0.29
N LYS A 189 -19.68 -7.56 0.46
CA LYS A 189 -19.95 -8.93 0.03
C LYS A 189 -19.98 -8.98 -1.49
N LEU A 190 -19.20 -9.86 -2.11
CA LEU A 190 -19.19 -10.04 -3.56
C LEU A 190 -19.99 -11.27 -3.96
N PHE A 191 -20.64 -11.18 -5.12
CA PHE A 191 -21.42 -12.25 -5.74
C PHE A 191 -20.86 -12.56 -7.13
N THR A 192 -21.24 -13.70 -7.71
CA THR A 192 -20.74 -14.13 -9.03
C THR A 192 -20.93 -13.07 -10.13
N SER A 193 -22.01 -12.29 -10.06
CA SER A 193 -22.32 -11.18 -10.98
C SER A 193 -21.28 -10.07 -10.95
N PHE A 194 -20.52 -9.93 -9.87
CA PHE A 194 -19.43 -8.95 -9.76
C PHE A 194 -18.36 -9.17 -10.84
N ASP A 195 -18.12 -10.41 -11.27
CA ASP A 195 -17.13 -10.71 -12.31
C ASP A 195 -17.49 -10.06 -13.67
N LYS A 196 -18.76 -9.68 -13.88
CA LYS A 196 -19.18 -8.90 -15.06
C LYS A 196 -18.57 -7.51 -15.08
N ALA A 197 -18.25 -6.94 -13.92
CA ALA A 197 -17.62 -5.64 -13.80
C ALA A 197 -16.18 -5.63 -14.35
N ALA A 198 -15.52 -6.79 -14.49
CA ALA A 198 -14.13 -6.89 -14.94
C ALA A 198 -13.85 -6.26 -16.31
N LYS A 199 -14.88 -6.01 -17.14
CA LYS A 199 -14.72 -5.40 -18.47
C LYS A 199 -15.09 -3.92 -18.53
N SER A 200 -16.05 -3.47 -17.72
CA SER A 200 -16.65 -2.13 -17.84
C SER A 200 -16.59 -1.31 -16.55
N GLY A 201 -16.19 -1.93 -15.44
CA GLY A 201 -16.32 -1.39 -14.10
C GLY A 201 -17.77 -1.34 -13.58
N ILE A 202 -18.79 -1.58 -14.40
CA ILE A 202 -20.19 -1.47 -13.97
C ILE A 202 -20.56 -2.67 -13.10
N VAL A 203 -20.81 -2.44 -11.81
CA VAL A 203 -21.20 -3.50 -10.88
C VAL A 203 -22.72 -3.67 -10.90
N PRO A 204 -23.23 -4.85 -11.27
CA PRO A 204 -24.66 -5.14 -11.16
C PRO A 204 -25.07 -5.28 -9.69
N MET A 205 -26.33 -4.94 -9.39
CA MET A 205 -26.94 -5.36 -8.13
C MET A 205 -26.98 -6.89 -8.07
N PRO A 206 -26.63 -7.50 -6.91
CA PRO A 206 -26.82 -8.91 -6.71
C PRO A 206 -28.32 -9.21 -6.58
N ASN A 207 -28.70 -10.43 -6.96
CA ASN A 207 -30.06 -10.92 -6.77
C ASN A 207 -30.13 -11.81 -5.51
N ASP A 208 -31.30 -11.91 -4.88
CA ASP A 208 -31.48 -12.67 -3.63
C ASP A 208 -31.08 -14.16 -3.73
N ASP A 209 -31.24 -14.76 -4.92
CA ASP A 209 -30.89 -16.17 -5.19
C ASP A 209 -29.42 -16.34 -5.63
N GLU A 210 -28.64 -15.26 -5.68
CA GLU A 210 -27.29 -15.30 -6.19
C GLU A 210 -26.30 -15.88 -5.17
N GLN A 211 -25.41 -16.74 -5.65
CA GLN A 211 -24.34 -17.29 -4.83
C GLN A 211 -23.27 -16.24 -4.54
N SER A 212 -22.78 -16.22 -3.30
CA SER A 212 -21.57 -15.49 -2.97
C SER A 212 -20.42 -15.94 -3.88
N ARG A 213 -19.55 -15.00 -4.21
CA ARG A 213 -18.39 -15.27 -5.05
C ARG A 213 -17.45 -16.27 -4.34
N GLU A 214 -17.04 -17.32 -5.04
CA GLU A 214 -16.24 -18.41 -4.47
C GLU A 214 -14.90 -17.94 -3.91
N SER A 215 -14.24 -17.01 -4.60
CA SER A 215 -13.05 -16.31 -4.11
C SER A 215 -13.41 -14.86 -3.75
N HIS A 216 -12.81 -14.33 -2.69
CA HIS A 216 -13.06 -12.96 -2.23
C HIS A 216 -14.55 -12.63 -2.03
N GLY A 217 -15.33 -13.57 -1.48
CA GLY A 217 -16.76 -13.38 -1.20
C GLY A 217 -17.05 -12.22 -0.22
N SER A 218 -16.02 -11.76 0.49
CA SER A 218 -15.97 -10.45 1.14
C SER A 218 -14.66 -9.77 0.73
N HIS A 219 -14.75 -8.51 0.32
CA HIS A 219 -13.63 -7.77 -0.26
C HIS A 219 -13.60 -6.33 0.22
N ALA A 220 -12.40 -5.77 0.38
CA ALA A 220 -12.19 -4.39 0.79
C ALA A 220 -11.89 -3.53 -0.45
N LEU A 221 -12.58 -2.40 -0.58
CA LEU A 221 -12.36 -1.44 -1.66
C LEU A 221 -12.34 -0.01 -1.13
N LEU A 222 -11.89 0.93 -1.97
CA LEU A 222 -11.79 2.35 -1.63
C LEU A 222 -12.80 3.18 -2.44
N ALA A 223 -13.77 3.80 -1.77
CA ALA A 223 -14.65 4.76 -2.41
C ALA A 223 -13.91 6.09 -2.61
N VAL A 224 -13.85 6.56 -3.86
CA VAL A 224 -13.09 7.74 -4.28
C VAL A 224 -13.96 8.80 -4.98
N GLY A 225 -15.27 8.61 -4.98
CA GLY A 225 -16.21 9.54 -5.59
C GLY A 225 -17.62 8.99 -5.67
N PHE A 226 -18.52 9.79 -6.20
CA PHE A 226 -19.91 9.41 -6.45
C PHE A 226 -20.50 10.26 -7.59
N SER A 227 -21.57 9.79 -8.19
CA SER A 227 -22.30 10.50 -9.23
C SER A 227 -23.80 10.24 -9.11
N ASP A 228 -24.57 11.30 -8.83
CA ASP A 228 -26.04 11.23 -8.73
C ASP A 228 -26.70 10.94 -10.09
N GLN A 229 -26.04 11.31 -11.19
CA GLN A 229 -26.53 10.98 -12.54
C GLN A 229 -26.62 9.47 -12.79
N SER A 230 -25.70 8.72 -12.20
CA SER A 230 -25.61 7.26 -12.35
C SER A 230 -26.04 6.51 -11.09
N SER A 231 -26.48 7.22 -10.04
CA SER A 231 -26.79 6.67 -8.71
C SER A 231 -25.74 5.67 -8.21
N SER A 232 -24.46 6.01 -8.36
CA SER A 232 -23.35 5.08 -8.10
C SER A 232 -22.16 5.78 -7.43
N PHE A 233 -21.45 5.03 -6.59
CA PHE A 233 -20.12 5.38 -6.10
C PHE A 233 -19.06 5.01 -7.13
N ILE A 234 -17.99 5.80 -7.18
CA ILE A 234 -16.77 5.51 -7.95
C ILE A 234 -15.80 4.86 -6.97
N VAL A 235 -15.34 3.66 -7.28
CA VAL A 235 -14.60 2.81 -6.35
C VAL A 235 -13.30 2.35 -7.00
N ARG A 236 -12.17 2.52 -6.31
CA ARG A 236 -10.87 1.96 -6.69
C ARG A 236 -10.79 0.53 -6.18
N ASN A 237 -10.49 -0.40 -7.08
CA ASN A 237 -10.19 -1.80 -6.73
C ASN A 237 -8.67 -2.00 -6.60
N SER A 238 -8.25 -3.20 -6.21
CA SER A 238 -6.85 -3.59 -6.04
C SER A 238 -6.49 -4.82 -6.87
N TRP A 239 -7.05 -4.95 -8.07
CA TRP A 239 -6.83 -6.07 -9.00
C TRP A 239 -6.14 -5.62 -10.30
N GLY A 240 -5.33 -4.56 -10.20
CA GLY A 240 -4.57 -3.98 -11.30
C GLY A 240 -5.40 -3.12 -12.25
N GLN A 241 -4.69 -2.27 -13.00
CA GLN A 241 -5.28 -1.31 -13.95
C GLN A 241 -6.05 -1.95 -15.12
N TYR A 242 -5.83 -3.23 -15.41
CA TYR A 242 -6.49 -3.91 -16.53
C TYR A 242 -7.85 -4.51 -16.17
N TRP A 243 -8.21 -4.47 -14.88
CA TRP A 243 -9.51 -4.91 -14.41
C TRP A 243 -10.51 -3.75 -14.40
N GLY A 244 -11.74 -3.98 -14.82
CA GLY A 244 -12.81 -2.98 -14.77
C GLY A 244 -12.58 -1.80 -15.69
N ASP A 245 -12.91 -0.60 -15.22
CA ASP A 245 -12.59 0.65 -15.93
C ASP A 245 -11.27 1.20 -15.39
N GLN A 246 -10.16 0.76 -15.98
CA GLN A 246 -8.80 1.16 -15.60
C GLN A 246 -8.46 0.92 -14.11
N GLY A 247 -8.94 -0.20 -13.54
CA GLY A 247 -8.80 -0.54 -12.13
C GLY A 247 -9.92 -0.02 -11.22
N TYR A 248 -10.91 0.69 -11.79
CA TYR A 248 -12.06 1.22 -11.06
C TYR A 248 -13.35 0.47 -11.39
N CYS A 249 -14.31 0.58 -10.49
CA CYS A 249 -15.68 0.15 -10.70
C CYS A 249 -16.70 1.16 -10.17
N TYR A 250 -17.94 0.97 -10.59
CA TYR A 250 -19.08 1.82 -10.30
C TYR A 250 -20.13 0.98 -9.58
N ILE A 251 -20.31 1.26 -8.29
CA ILE A 251 -21.18 0.46 -7.41
C ILE A 251 -22.46 1.24 -7.13
N PRO A 252 -23.66 0.66 -7.38
CA PRO A 252 -24.93 1.32 -7.12
C PRO A 252 -25.08 1.76 -5.66
N TYR A 253 -25.74 2.89 -5.43
CA TYR A 253 -26.04 3.39 -4.08
C TYR A 253 -26.74 2.35 -3.23
N ASP A 254 -27.79 1.72 -3.76
CA ASP A 254 -28.57 0.70 -3.04
C ASP A 254 -27.73 -0.50 -2.59
N TYR A 255 -26.63 -0.81 -3.29
CA TYR A 255 -25.70 -1.85 -2.87
C TYR A 255 -24.88 -1.37 -1.67
N MET A 256 -24.25 -0.20 -1.80
CA MET A 256 -23.35 0.33 -0.77
C MET A 256 -24.08 0.80 0.49
N THR A 257 -25.37 1.12 0.41
CA THR A 257 -26.17 1.54 1.58
C THR A 257 -26.99 0.40 2.18
N ASN A 258 -26.82 -0.83 1.69
CA ASN A 258 -27.43 -2.01 2.30
C ASN A 258 -26.48 -2.59 3.37
N PRO A 259 -26.81 -2.53 4.67
CA PRO A 259 -25.93 -2.99 5.75
C PRO A 259 -25.72 -4.51 5.78
N GLU A 260 -26.55 -5.29 5.07
CA GLU A 260 -26.33 -6.73 4.90
C GLU A 260 -25.26 -7.03 3.85
N LEU A 261 -24.92 -6.05 3.00
CA LEU A 261 -24.04 -6.22 1.85
C LEU A 261 -22.74 -5.41 1.97
N CYS A 262 -22.84 -4.18 2.49
CA CYS A 262 -21.72 -3.26 2.74
C CYS A 262 -21.53 -3.08 4.25
N PHE A 263 -20.28 -3.12 4.71
CA PHE A 263 -19.96 -3.11 6.13
C PHE A 263 -18.59 -2.48 6.40
N ASP A 264 -18.35 -2.13 7.66
CA ASP A 264 -17.05 -1.71 8.19
C ASP A 264 -16.35 -0.61 7.36
N ALA A 265 -17.04 0.52 7.19
CA ALA A 265 -16.52 1.66 6.43
C ALA A 265 -15.72 2.64 7.30
N TRP A 266 -14.56 3.08 6.80
CA TRP A 266 -13.60 3.91 7.53
C TRP A 266 -12.94 4.95 6.63
N THR A 267 -12.71 6.13 7.15
CA THR A 267 -11.94 7.17 6.47
C THR A 267 -10.72 7.57 7.31
N VAL A 268 -9.54 7.62 6.70
CA VAL A 268 -8.35 8.23 7.30
C VAL A 268 -8.44 9.73 7.05
N ARG A 269 -8.20 10.54 8.08
CA ARG A 269 -8.46 11.98 8.06
C ARG A 269 -7.21 12.82 8.19
N GLN A 270 -6.23 12.33 8.94
CA GLN A 270 -5.04 13.11 9.25
C GLN A 270 -3.81 12.22 9.35
N LEU A 271 -2.72 12.71 8.76
CA LEU A 271 -1.38 12.14 8.83
C LEU A 271 -0.60 12.86 9.94
N ALA A 272 0.31 12.17 10.62
CA ALA A 272 1.05 12.71 11.76
C ALA A 272 2.07 13.79 11.36
N SER A 273 2.63 13.68 10.17
CA SER A 273 3.49 14.69 9.55
C SER A 273 2.75 15.32 8.38
N ASP A 274 2.71 16.65 8.35
CA ASP A 274 2.37 17.42 7.14
C ASP A 274 3.65 17.71 6.30
N ASP A 275 4.82 17.40 6.86
CA ASP A 275 6.15 17.67 6.30
C ASP A 275 6.72 16.43 5.63
N PHE A 276 6.20 16.12 4.45
CA PHE A 276 6.75 15.10 3.57
C PHE A 276 7.84 15.69 2.66
N GLY A 277 8.69 16.59 3.16
CA GLY A 277 9.74 17.27 2.40
C GLY A 277 10.70 16.30 1.69
N GLN A 278 11.26 16.74 0.55
CA GLN A 278 12.11 15.95 -0.36
C GLN A 278 13.24 15.18 0.34
N ASP A 279 13.79 15.73 1.43
CA ASP A 279 14.92 15.17 2.17
C ASP A 279 14.63 13.81 2.85
N HIS A 280 13.35 13.44 3.04
CA HIS A 280 12.94 12.13 3.55
C HIS A 280 12.74 11.06 2.47
N TRP A 281 12.76 11.46 1.19
CA TRP A 281 12.40 10.61 0.04
C TRP A 281 13.55 10.35 -0.93
N ASP A 282 14.75 10.86 -0.63
CA ASP A 282 15.93 10.53 -1.42
C ASP A 282 16.30 9.05 -1.18
N ASN A 283 16.09 8.25 -2.22
CA ASN A 283 16.66 6.92 -2.34
C ASN A 283 18.18 7.05 -2.19
N ASP A 284 18.72 6.50 -1.10
CA ASP A 284 20.16 6.27 -0.98
C ASP A 284 20.57 5.15 -1.95
N ASP A 285 20.67 5.50 -3.23
CA ASP A 285 21.44 4.76 -4.23
C ASP A 285 22.93 5.19 -4.20
N SER A 286 23.36 5.96 -3.19
CA SER A 286 24.77 6.23 -2.92
C SER A 286 25.29 5.29 -1.84
N VAL A 287 25.40 4.00 -2.19
CA VAL A 287 26.30 3.11 -1.45
C VAL A 287 27.71 3.67 -1.61
N ASP A 288 28.14 4.46 -0.64
CA ASP A 288 29.51 4.90 -0.48
C ASP A 288 30.36 3.64 -0.28
N TYR A 289 30.97 3.20 -1.37
CA TYR A 289 31.97 2.15 -1.36
C TYR A 289 33.16 2.67 -0.57
N HIS A 290 33.22 2.34 0.72
CA HIS A 290 34.44 2.42 1.50
C HIS A 290 35.36 1.26 1.09
N PRO A 291 36.50 1.51 0.42
CA PRO A 291 37.48 0.47 0.21
C PRO A 291 38.10 0.11 1.55
N VAL A 292 38.08 -1.18 1.85
CA VAL A 292 38.80 -1.83 2.94
C VAL A 292 40.28 -1.41 2.95
N ASP A 293 40.79 -1.06 4.13
CA ASP A 293 42.21 -0.85 4.40
C ASP A 293 43.02 -2.13 4.07
N GLU A 294 43.80 -2.08 2.98
CA GLU A 294 44.86 -3.05 2.68
C GLU A 294 46.23 -2.35 2.67
N ASP A 295 46.70 -1.95 3.85
CA ASP A 295 48.12 -1.70 4.07
C ASP A 295 48.82 -3.01 4.45
N SER A 296 49.16 -3.84 3.45
CA SER A 296 50.35 -4.68 3.55
C SER A 296 50.94 -5.03 2.18
N TYR A 297 52.26 -4.79 2.08
CA TYR A 297 53.22 -5.22 1.06
C TYR A 297 53.68 -4.21 -0.02
N ASN A 298 54.81 -3.59 0.32
CA ASN A 298 55.85 -3.06 -0.55
C ASN A 298 56.40 -4.14 -1.52
N ASN A 299 56.48 -3.85 -2.82
CA ASN A 299 57.76 -3.77 -3.57
C ASN A 299 57.60 -3.70 -5.11
N ASN A 300 58.25 -2.67 -5.66
CA ASN A 300 59.08 -2.59 -6.88
C ASN A 300 58.50 -2.80 -8.30
N ASP A 301 58.74 -1.73 -9.07
CA ASP A 301 59.24 -1.67 -10.45
C ASP A 301 58.37 -2.24 -11.59
N ASN A 302 57.77 -1.35 -12.38
CA ASN A 302 58.30 -0.98 -13.70
C ASN A 302 57.41 0.06 -14.43
N ASN A 303 58.08 1.02 -15.06
CA ASN A 303 57.52 2.07 -15.93
C ASN A 303 56.55 1.54 -17.00
N VAL A 304 55.52 2.34 -17.35
CA VAL A 304 55.24 2.83 -18.73
C VAL A 304 54.15 3.92 -18.70
N VAL A 305 54.57 5.10 -19.18
CA VAL A 305 53.91 6.19 -19.94
C VAL A 305 52.37 6.24 -19.99
N ILE A 306 51.85 7.42 -19.62
CA ILE A 306 50.46 7.88 -19.81
C ILE A 306 50.34 8.49 -21.21
N GLU A 307 49.35 8.07 -22.00
CA GLU A 307 48.81 8.86 -23.11
C GLU A 307 47.29 9.05 -22.96
N GLN A 308 46.84 10.25 -23.31
CA GLN A 308 45.50 10.79 -23.16
C GLN A 308 44.59 10.38 -24.32
N GLY A 309 43.30 10.20 -24.01
CA GLY A 309 42.21 10.70 -24.85
C GLY A 309 41.41 9.67 -25.62
N ASP A 310 40.38 9.08 -24.99
CA ASP A 310 39.37 8.34 -25.73
C ASP A 310 38.28 9.27 -26.28
N ASN A 311 38.08 9.13 -27.58
CA ASN A 311 37.21 9.89 -28.46
C ASN A 311 35.77 9.35 -28.37
N ILE A 312 34.81 10.22 -28.11
CA ILE A 312 33.39 9.89 -27.88
C ILE A 312 32.72 9.13 -29.05
N ASN A 313 33.36 9.10 -30.22
CA ASN A 313 32.87 8.40 -31.40
C ASN A 313 33.10 6.87 -31.33
N ASP A 314 34.11 6.39 -30.61
CA ASP A 314 34.38 4.95 -30.48
C ASP A 314 33.39 4.25 -29.51
N VAL A 315 32.84 5.00 -28.57
CA VAL A 315 31.76 4.52 -27.66
C VAL A 315 30.44 4.40 -28.43
N LEU A 316 30.16 5.32 -29.36
CA LEU A 316 28.92 5.31 -30.16
C LEU A 316 28.92 4.22 -31.25
N ASP A 317 30.07 3.89 -31.82
CA ASP A 317 30.19 2.80 -32.80
C ASP A 317 30.10 1.41 -32.15
N ASN A 318 30.56 1.26 -30.91
CA ASN A 318 30.35 0.03 -30.13
C ASN A 318 28.87 -0.14 -29.70
N ALA A 319 28.17 0.94 -29.35
CA ALA A 319 26.75 0.90 -29.04
C ALA A 319 25.88 0.54 -30.27
N LYS A 320 26.24 1.01 -31.47
CA LYS A 320 25.55 0.62 -32.72
C LYS A 320 25.76 -0.85 -33.08
N ARG A 321 26.97 -1.40 -32.90
CA ARG A 321 27.24 -2.82 -33.15
C ARG A 321 26.48 -3.76 -32.22
N PHE A 322 26.22 -3.32 -30.97
CA PHE A 322 25.42 -4.08 -30.02
C PHE A 322 23.92 -4.07 -30.35
N ALA A 323 23.40 -2.95 -30.87
CA ALA A 323 22.01 -2.84 -31.32
C ALA A 323 21.70 -3.68 -32.58
N GLU A 324 22.66 -3.80 -33.51
CA GLU A 324 22.50 -4.64 -34.71
C GLU A 324 22.53 -6.15 -34.41
N GLN A 325 23.24 -6.59 -33.37
CA GLN A 325 23.23 -8.00 -32.91
C GLN A 325 21.91 -8.40 -32.23
N LEU A 326 21.21 -7.46 -31.57
CA LEU A 326 19.93 -7.72 -30.92
C LEU A 326 18.75 -7.76 -31.92
N LEU A 327 18.81 -7.01 -33.02
CA LEU A 327 17.79 -7.04 -34.09
C LEU A 327 17.94 -8.23 -35.06
N GLY A 328 19.14 -8.80 -35.20
CA GLY A 328 19.38 -10.01 -36.01
C GLY A 328 18.86 -11.31 -35.39
N SER A 329 18.43 -11.29 -34.13
CA SER A 329 18.03 -12.48 -33.36
C SER A 329 16.51 -12.75 -33.37
N PHE A 330 15.70 -11.88 -33.98
CA PHE A 330 14.24 -11.99 -34.01
C PHE A 330 13.62 -12.38 -35.37
N ILE A 331 14.44 -12.69 -36.40
CA ILE A 331 13.93 -13.09 -37.74
C ILE A 331 14.22 -14.56 -38.08
N SER A 332 14.73 -15.38 -37.15
CA SER A 332 14.98 -16.82 -37.37
C SER A 332 14.01 -17.77 -36.65
N LEU A 333 12.82 -17.30 -36.22
CA LEU A 333 11.80 -18.13 -35.58
C LEU A 333 10.37 -17.90 -36.10
N ALA A 334 10.28 -17.44 -37.35
CA ALA A 334 9.02 -17.38 -38.10
C ALA A 334 9.28 -17.60 -39.61
N LEU A 335 9.78 -18.79 -39.97
CA LEU A 335 9.60 -19.43 -41.29
C LEU A 335 9.52 -20.94 -41.10
#